data_AF-A0A934D373-F1
#
_entry.id   AF-A0A934D373-F1
#
_cell.length_a   1.000
_cell.length_b   1.000
_cell.length_c   1.000
_cell.angle_alpha   90.00
_cell.angle_beta   90.00
_cell.angle_gamma   90.00
#
_symmetry.space_group_name_H-M   'P 1'
#
loop_
_entity.id
_entity.type
_entity.pdbx_description
1 polymer ?
#
loop_
_entity_poly.entity_id
_entity_poly.type
_entity_poly.pdbx_seq_one_letter_code
_entity_poly.pdbx_strand_id
1 'polypeptide(L)'
;MSEKRAVTGLRELLIALALGVVGSLGALPVSARGPDLFAALAWIALGAAPLGALARALDVRLLPYGVVAPAVWMGAVAVLDAAVARDLPTPFWAAWVWTGLFAAGWGVATLAGTRRAWAPAGLLCLSALLVALPEKGRFASEPWPAPVVARTLELSPLAWVTESAGAIDWPWQKSHYDALGVDRFERRAFRGPLAGPVALVVGCALAWLAAAFTRSREPSPRPAE
;
A
#
# COMPACT_ATOMS: atom_id res chain seq x y z
N MET A 1 36.78 1.89 4.52
CA MET A 1 35.46 2.51 4.25
C MET A 1 34.51 1.63 3.43
N SER A 2 35.00 0.74 2.56
CA SER A 2 34.18 -0.16 1.72
C SER A 2 33.35 -1.16 2.52
N GLU A 3 33.96 -1.81 3.52
CA GLU A 3 33.33 -2.89 4.30
C GLU A 3 32.09 -2.45 5.10
N LYS A 4 32.15 -1.29 5.79
CA LYS A 4 30.99 -0.75 6.51
C LYS A 4 29.81 -0.48 5.56
N ARG A 5 30.06 0.04 4.35
CA ARG A 5 29.01 0.27 3.35
C ARG A 5 28.41 -1.05 2.85
N ALA A 6 29.22 -2.08 2.67
CA ALA A 6 28.76 -3.41 2.27
C ALA A 6 27.85 -4.05 3.32
N VAL A 7 28.25 -4.02 4.61
CA VAL A 7 27.45 -4.57 5.71
C VAL A 7 26.12 -3.82 5.86
N THR A 8 26.13 -2.49 5.79
CA THR A 8 24.89 -1.69 5.82
C THR A 8 23.98 -2.01 4.65
N GLY A 9 24.52 -2.11 3.43
CA GLY A 9 23.75 -2.46 2.24
C GLY A 9 23.12 -3.85 2.32
N LEU A 10 23.86 -4.86 2.79
CA LEU A 10 23.34 -6.21 2.99
C LEU A 10 22.21 -6.23 4.02
N ARG A 11 22.37 -5.52 5.15
CA ARG A 11 21.33 -5.40 6.17
C ARG A 11 20.06 -4.77 5.60
N GLU A 12 20.18 -3.66 4.88
CA GLU A 12 19.03 -3.00 4.25
C GLU A 12 18.30 -3.91 3.26
N LEU A 13 19.07 -4.66 2.44
CA LEU A 13 18.52 -5.63 1.50
C LEU A 13 17.75 -6.74 2.21
N LEU A 14 18.33 -7.34 3.26
CA LEU A 14 17.67 -8.41 4.03
C LEU A 14 16.37 -7.93 4.70
N ILE A 15 16.37 -6.72 5.25
CA ILE A 15 15.15 -6.12 5.81
C ILE A 15 14.11 -5.91 4.70
N ALA A 16 14.49 -5.34 3.56
CA ALA A 16 13.58 -5.13 2.44
C ALA A 16 13.00 -6.44 1.91
N LEU A 17 13.80 -7.51 1.83
CA LEU A 17 13.33 -8.86 1.48
C LEU A 17 12.36 -9.40 2.52
N ALA A 18 12.64 -9.25 3.82
CA ALA A 18 11.73 -9.68 4.88
C ALA A 18 10.38 -8.95 4.81
N LEU A 19 10.39 -7.63 4.56
CA LEU A 19 9.17 -6.85 4.34
C LEU A 19 8.44 -7.28 3.04
N GLY A 20 9.21 -7.63 2.01
CA GLY A 20 8.73 -8.31 0.80
C GLY A 20 7.93 -9.56 1.15
N VAL A 21 8.51 -10.47 1.91
CA VAL A 21 7.86 -11.71 2.36
C VAL A 21 6.61 -11.43 3.19
N VAL A 22 6.67 -10.50 4.15
CA VAL A 22 5.53 -10.14 5.00
C VAL A 22 4.35 -9.62 4.15
N GLY A 23 4.60 -8.74 3.18
CA GLY A 23 3.56 -8.27 2.28
C GLY A 23 3.07 -9.32 1.28
N SER A 24 3.81 -10.40 1.06
CA SER A 24 3.37 -11.53 0.22
C SER A 24 2.58 -12.59 0.99
N LEU A 25 2.46 -12.51 2.32
CA LEU A 25 1.74 -13.53 3.12
C LEU A 25 0.26 -13.67 2.75
N GLY A 26 -0.36 -12.62 2.20
CA GLY A 26 -1.73 -12.70 1.68
C GLY A 26 -1.90 -13.64 0.48
N ALA A 27 -0.81 -14.03 -0.19
CA ALA A 27 -0.83 -15.04 -1.26
C ALA A 27 -0.90 -16.48 -0.74
N LEU A 28 -0.72 -16.69 0.58
CA LEU A 28 -0.82 -18.02 1.16
C LEU A 28 -2.28 -18.50 1.13
N PRO A 29 -2.52 -19.79 0.83
CA PRO A 29 -3.86 -20.35 0.86
C PRO A 29 -4.42 -20.32 2.28
N VAL A 30 -5.50 -19.57 2.50
CA VAL A 30 -6.17 -19.46 3.81
C VAL A 30 -7.21 -20.57 4.00
N SER A 31 -7.57 -21.30 2.94
CA SER A 31 -8.59 -22.36 3.00
C SER A 31 -8.31 -23.50 2.01
N ALA A 32 -9.03 -24.61 2.17
CA ALA A 32 -8.99 -25.76 1.25
C ALA A 32 -9.42 -25.42 -0.19
N ARG A 33 -9.94 -24.21 -0.44
CA ARG A 33 -10.34 -23.72 -1.76
C ARG A 33 -9.16 -23.22 -2.60
N GLY A 34 -7.95 -23.24 -2.05
CA GLY A 34 -6.73 -22.85 -2.76
C GLY A 34 -6.36 -21.38 -2.54
N PRO A 35 -5.42 -20.87 -3.35
CA PRO A 35 -4.96 -19.49 -3.27
C PRO A 35 -6.07 -18.50 -3.65
N ASP A 36 -6.12 -17.35 -2.97
CA ASP A 36 -7.08 -16.28 -3.24
C ASP A 36 -6.33 -15.00 -3.63
N LEU A 37 -6.41 -14.67 -4.92
CA LEU A 37 -5.76 -13.50 -5.52
C LEU A 37 -6.31 -12.18 -4.95
N PHE A 38 -7.59 -12.17 -4.59
CA PHE A 38 -8.19 -11.00 -3.96
C PHE A 38 -7.66 -10.81 -2.53
N ALA A 39 -7.59 -11.89 -1.74
CA ALA A 39 -7.02 -11.83 -0.39
C ALA A 39 -5.56 -11.33 -0.41
N ALA A 40 -4.78 -11.76 -1.41
CA ALA A 40 -3.41 -11.28 -1.61
C ALA A 40 -3.35 -9.78 -1.88
N LEU A 41 -4.17 -9.28 -2.81
CA LEU A 41 -4.25 -7.85 -3.12
C LEU A 41 -4.72 -7.04 -1.90
N ALA A 42 -5.67 -7.56 -1.13
CA ALA A 42 -6.16 -6.90 0.07
C ALA A 42 -5.11 -6.79 1.16
N TRP A 43 -4.35 -7.87 1.38
CA TRP A 43 -3.23 -7.87 2.31
C TRP A 43 -2.14 -6.88 1.91
N ILE A 44 -1.77 -6.87 0.62
CA ILE A 44 -0.81 -5.90 0.08
C ILE A 44 -1.33 -4.46 0.26
N ALA A 45 -2.59 -4.21 -0.07
CA ALA A 45 -3.20 -2.88 0.06
C ALA A 45 -3.18 -2.36 1.50
N LEU A 46 -3.50 -3.23 2.47
CA LEU A 46 -3.43 -2.92 3.90
C LEU A 46 -1.99 -2.73 4.40
N GLY A 47 -1.07 -3.55 3.90
CA GLY A 47 0.32 -3.60 4.35
C GLY A 47 1.25 -2.59 3.70
N ALA A 48 0.95 -2.11 2.48
CA ALA A 48 1.91 -1.36 1.66
C ALA A 48 2.47 -0.11 2.37
N ALA A 49 1.59 0.80 2.80
CA ALA A 49 2.01 2.01 3.51
C ALA A 49 2.63 1.72 4.90
N PRO A 50 2.05 0.86 5.76
CA PRO A 50 2.68 0.47 7.02
C PRO A 50 4.07 -0.14 6.86
N LEU A 51 4.26 -1.03 5.88
CA LEU A 51 5.55 -1.67 5.60
C LEU A 51 6.57 -0.66 5.03
N GLY A 52 6.13 0.32 4.25
CA GLY A 52 6.96 1.45 3.82
C GLY A 52 7.45 2.30 4.99
N ALA A 53 6.54 2.61 5.93
CA ALA A 53 6.90 3.28 7.16
C ALA A 53 7.84 2.45 8.04
N LEU A 54 7.64 1.13 8.10
CA LEU A 54 8.48 0.22 8.86
C LEU A 54 9.88 0.14 8.26
N ALA A 55 10.00 0.05 6.93
CA ALA A 55 11.28 0.15 6.23
C ALA A 55 12.04 1.41 6.64
N ARG A 56 11.36 2.57 6.63
CA ARG A 56 11.98 3.83 7.06
C ARG A 56 12.38 3.81 8.54
N ALA A 57 11.53 3.30 9.42
CA ALA A 57 11.80 3.21 10.85
C ALA A 57 13.00 2.30 11.16
N LEU A 58 13.24 1.29 10.32
CA LEU A 58 14.38 0.38 10.37
C LEU A 58 15.62 0.91 9.61
N ASP A 59 15.59 2.17 9.17
CA ASP A 59 16.65 2.86 8.44
C ASP A 59 17.02 2.22 7.09
N VAL A 60 16.03 1.63 6.41
CA VAL A 60 16.17 1.19 5.01
C VAL A 60 16.01 2.38 4.08
N ARG A 61 17.01 2.62 3.20
CA ARG A 61 16.90 3.62 2.14
C ARG A 61 15.86 3.19 1.12
N LEU A 62 15.00 4.13 0.71
CA LEU A 62 13.99 3.87 -0.32
C LEU A 62 14.63 3.34 -1.61
N LEU A 63 15.73 3.97 -2.04
CA LEU A 63 16.56 3.50 -3.16
C LEU A 63 18.00 3.24 -2.70
N PRO A 64 18.63 2.13 -3.14
CA PRO A 64 18.07 1.10 -4.03
C PRO A 64 17.30 -0.03 -3.30
N TYR A 65 17.35 -0.10 -1.96
CA TYR A 65 16.94 -1.32 -1.24
C TYR A 65 15.43 -1.39 -0.96
N GLY A 66 14.78 -0.30 -0.57
CA GLY A 66 13.36 -0.29 -0.21
C GLY A 66 12.43 -0.77 -1.32
N VAL A 67 12.75 -0.47 -2.59
CA VAL A 67 11.97 -0.93 -3.76
C VAL A 67 11.99 -2.44 -3.99
N VAL A 68 12.88 -3.19 -3.32
CA VAL A 68 12.90 -4.65 -3.37
C VAL A 68 11.59 -5.23 -2.80
N ALA A 69 11.04 -4.64 -1.74
CA ALA A 69 9.80 -5.13 -1.13
C ALA A 69 8.61 -5.15 -2.11
N PRO A 70 8.22 -4.02 -2.76
CA PRO A 70 7.15 -4.05 -3.76
C PRO A 70 7.45 -4.88 -5.00
N ALA A 71 8.73 -5.07 -5.36
CA ALA A 71 9.12 -6.00 -6.43
C ALA A 71 8.86 -7.47 -6.05
N VAL A 72 9.14 -7.85 -4.80
CA VAL A 72 8.77 -9.18 -4.27
C VAL A 72 7.26 -9.40 -4.29
N TRP A 73 6.47 -8.39 -3.93
CA TRP A 73 5.00 -8.48 -3.99
C TRP A 73 4.49 -8.66 -5.41
N MET A 74 5.06 -7.93 -6.37
CA MET A 74 4.74 -8.10 -7.80
C MET A 74 5.06 -9.52 -8.27
N GLY A 75 6.21 -10.08 -7.89
CA GLY A 75 6.56 -11.46 -8.20
C GLY A 75 5.58 -12.46 -7.57
N ALA A 76 5.20 -12.27 -6.31
CA ALA A 76 4.23 -13.12 -5.63
C ALA A 76 2.84 -13.06 -6.29
N VAL A 77 2.36 -11.87 -6.65
CA VAL A 77 1.09 -11.69 -7.38
C VAL A 77 1.16 -12.33 -8.76
N ALA A 78 2.26 -12.21 -9.50
CA ALA A 78 2.41 -12.84 -10.80
C ALA A 78 2.40 -14.37 -10.73
N VAL A 79 3.07 -14.95 -9.72
CA VAL A 79 3.02 -16.41 -9.47
C VAL A 79 1.60 -16.85 -9.10
N LEU A 80 0.91 -16.06 -8.28
CA LEU A 80 -0.45 -16.34 -7.84
C LEU A 80 -1.46 -16.26 -9.00
N ASP A 81 -1.38 -15.22 -9.81
CA ASP A 81 -2.19 -15.01 -11.01
C ASP A 81 -2.03 -16.18 -11.99
N ALA A 82 -0.79 -16.66 -12.20
CA ALA A 82 -0.53 -17.83 -13.03
C ALA A 82 -1.05 -19.16 -12.44
N ALA A 83 -1.33 -19.22 -11.13
CA ALA A 83 -1.77 -20.44 -10.44
C ALA A 83 -3.30 -20.53 -10.27
N VAL A 84 -4.02 -19.43 -10.44
CA VAL A 84 -5.47 -19.35 -10.23
C VAL A 84 -6.18 -19.25 -11.58
N ALA A 85 -7.34 -19.90 -11.74
CA ALA A 85 -8.10 -19.89 -13.00
C ALA A 85 -8.73 -18.53 -13.36
N ARG A 86 -8.53 -17.51 -12.52
CA ARG A 86 -9.16 -16.20 -12.62
C ARG A 86 -8.07 -15.14 -12.80
N ASP A 87 -7.99 -14.61 -14.02
CA ASP A 87 -6.99 -13.62 -14.38
C ASP A 87 -7.26 -12.25 -13.73
N LEU A 88 -6.19 -11.56 -13.35
CA LEU A 88 -6.18 -10.11 -13.21
C LEU A 88 -5.96 -9.47 -14.57
N PRO A 89 -6.89 -8.64 -15.08
CA PRO A 89 -6.71 -8.01 -16.37
C PRO A 89 -5.48 -7.09 -16.43
N THR A 90 -5.16 -6.42 -15.31
CA THR A 90 -4.08 -5.42 -15.28
C THR A 90 -3.29 -5.38 -13.96
N PRO A 91 -2.62 -6.47 -13.55
CA PRO A 91 -1.88 -6.56 -12.29
C PRO A 91 -0.75 -5.52 -12.18
N PHE A 92 -0.21 -5.08 -13.33
CA PHE A 92 0.84 -4.08 -13.39
C PHE A 92 0.42 -2.71 -12.85
N TRP A 93 -0.81 -2.26 -13.10
CA TRP A 93 -1.28 -0.97 -12.58
C TRP A 93 -1.49 -1.01 -11.06
N ALA A 94 -1.94 -2.16 -10.54
CA ALA A 94 -1.99 -2.39 -9.10
C ALA A 94 -0.59 -2.32 -8.48
N ALA A 95 0.42 -2.81 -9.20
CA ALA A 95 1.81 -2.72 -8.77
C ALA A 95 2.30 -1.29 -8.55
N TRP A 96 1.88 -0.38 -9.39
CA TRP A 96 2.21 1.03 -9.24
C TRP A 96 1.50 1.65 -8.03
N VAL A 97 0.26 1.23 -7.75
CA VAL A 97 -0.47 1.66 -6.55
C VAL A 97 0.26 1.23 -5.28
N TRP A 98 0.52 -0.06 -5.07
CA TRP A 98 1.14 -0.49 -3.81
C TRP A 98 2.58 0.01 -3.67
N THR A 99 3.30 0.22 -4.77
CA THR A 99 4.62 0.86 -4.75
C THR A 99 4.51 2.33 -4.32
N GLY A 100 3.53 3.06 -4.84
CA GLY A 100 3.22 4.42 -4.41
C GLY A 100 2.84 4.51 -2.94
N LEU A 101 1.97 3.62 -2.47
CA LEU A 101 1.58 3.53 -1.05
C LEU A 101 2.79 3.22 -0.14
N PHE A 102 3.66 2.30 -0.55
CA PHE A 102 4.90 2.01 0.17
C PHE A 102 5.82 3.24 0.26
N ALA A 103 6.04 3.94 -0.87
CA ALA A 103 6.83 5.16 -0.89
C ALA A 103 6.19 6.26 -0.01
N ALA A 104 4.86 6.39 -0.05
CA ALA A 104 4.13 7.34 0.78
C ALA A 104 4.33 7.05 2.28
N GLY A 105 4.18 5.78 2.70
CA GLY A 105 4.43 5.36 4.08
C GLY A 105 5.87 5.64 4.52
N TRP A 106 6.85 5.38 3.66
CA TRP A 106 8.24 5.72 3.89
C TRP A 106 8.44 7.24 4.10
N GLY A 107 7.77 8.06 3.27
CA GLY A 107 7.77 9.52 3.39
C GLY A 107 7.15 10.01 4.70
N VAL A 108 5.99 9.47 5.09
CA VAL A 108 5.31 9.79 6.36
C VAL A 108 6.22 9.48 7.55
N ALA A 109 6.84 8.31 7.59
CA ALA A 109 7.77 7.95 8.66
C ALA A 109 9.03 8.84 8.69
N THR A 110 9.46 9.36 7.54
CA THR A 110 10.56 10.33 7.46
C THR A 110 10.15 11.67 8.08
N LEU A 111 8.93 12.16 7.79
CA LEU A 111 8.39 13.38 8.38
C LEU A 111 8.11 13.24 9.89
N ALA A 112 7.79 12.03 10.36
CA ALA A 112 7.50 11.76 11.77
C ALA A 112 8.73 11.94 12.70
N GLY A 113 9.95 12.01 12.16
CA GLY A 113 11.17 12.30 12.93
C GLY A 113 11.36 11.34 14.11
N THR A 114 11.36 11.86 15.33
CA THR A 114 11.53 11.07 16.56
C THR A 114 10.39 10.08 16.81
N ARG A 115 9.21 10.30 16.21
CA ARG A 115 8.04 9.41 16.35
C ARG A 115 7.96 8.35 15.25
N ARG A 116 8.99 8.21 14.40
CA ARG A 116 9.01 7.27 13.26
C ARG A 116 8.68 5.82 13.63
N ALA A 117 8.97 5.38 14.86
CA ALA A 117 8.64 4.03 15.34
C ALA A 117 7.12 3.76 15.45
N TRP A 118 6.31 4.80 15.63
CA TRP A 118 4.85 4.69 15.75
C TRP A 118 4.13 4.82 14.40
N ALA A 119 4.80 5.36 13.38
CA ALA A 119 4.22 5.56 12.06
C ALA A 119 3.66 4.26 11.41
N PRO A 120 4.32 3.09 11.52
CA PRO A 120 3.78 1.85 10.95
C PRO A 120 2.44 1.46 11.58
N ALA A 121 2.35 1.50 12.92
CA ALA A 121 1.12 1.17 13.64
C ALA A 121 -0.01 2.15 13.31
N GLY A 122 0.28 3.46 13.28
CA GLY A 122 -0.69 4.47 12.92
C GLY A 122 -1.22 4.31 11.49
N LEU A 123 -0.34 4.04 10.52
CA LEU A 123 -0.74 3.79 9.14
C LEU A 123 -1.49 2.47 8.98
N LEU A 124 -1.18 1.45 9.78
CA LEU A 124 -1.92 0.18 9.75
C LEU A 124 -3.33 0.38 10.26
N CYS A 125 -3.50 1.08 11.40
CA CYS A 125 -4.80 1.44 11.92
C CYS A 125 -5.59 2.29 10.92
N LEU A 126 -4.96 3.27 10.28
CA LEU A 126 -5.60 4.10 9.26
C LEU A 126 -6.02 3.27 8.03
N SER A 127 -5.15 2.39 7.53
CA SER A 127 -5.44 1.54 6.37
C SER A 127 -6.58 0.57 6.68
N ALA A 128 -6.55 -0.08 7.84
CA ALA A 128 -7.61 -0.95 8.32
C ALA A 128 -8.94 -0.20 8.47
N LEU A 129 -8.91 1.02 9.03
CA LEU A 129 -10.08 1.88 9.15
C LEU A 129 -10.65 2.24 7.78
N LEU A 130 -9.82 2.68 6.83
CA LEU A 130 -10.25 3.05 5.48
C LEU A 130 -10.82 1.85 4.69
N VAL A 131 -10.33 0.64 4.97
CA VAL A 131 -10.89 -0.60 4.39
C VAL A 131 -12.21 -1.00 5.07
N ALA A 132 -12.33 -0.83 6.39
CA ALA A 132 -13.50 -1.25 7.14
C ALA A 132 -14.65 -0.22 7.16
N LEU A 133 -14.37 1.07 6.97
CA LEU A 133 -15.37 2.15 7.02
C LEU A 133 -16.53 1.94 6.03
N PRO A 134 -16.29 1.55 4.77
CA PRO A 134 -17.38 1.21 3.84
C PRO A 134 -18.29 0.10 4.37
N GLU A 135 -17.77 -0.88 5.10
CA GLU A 135 -18.54 -2.01 5.63
C GLU A 135 -19.47 -1.62 6.79
N LYS A 136 -19.32 -0.43 7.38
CA LYS A 136 -20.17 0.00 8.51
C LYS A 136 -21.66 -0.02 8.16
N GLY A 137 -22.04 0.21 6.90
CA GLY A 137 -23.43 0.11 6.45
C GLY A 137 -24.08 -1.24 6.76
N ARG A 138 -23.28 -2.31 6.91
CA ARG A 138 -23.76 -3.66 7.24
C ARG A 138 -24.03 -3.86 8.74
N PHE A 139 -23.45 -3.01 9.59
CA PHE A 139 -23.55 -3.11 11.06
C PHE A 139 -24.35 -1.97 11.69
N ALA A 140 -24.58 -0.88 10.95
CA ALA A 140 -25.42 0.22 11.40
C ALA A 140 -26.90 -0.09 11.15
N SER A 141 -27.77 0.40 12.03
CA SER A 141 -29.23 0.32 11.84
C SER A 141 -29.72 1.15 10.66
N GLU A 142 -28.94 2.14 10.23
CA GLU A 142 -29.21 2.98 9.07
C GLU A 142 -28.00 2.98 8.12
N PRO A 143 -28.22 2.81 6.80
CA PRO A 143 -27.15 2.92 5.82
C PRO A 143 -26.58 4.34 5.83
N TRP A 144 -25.29 4.45 5.54
CA TRP A 144 -24.65 5.75 5.39
C TRP A 144 -25.19 6.50 4.17
N PRO A 145 -25.20 7.85 4.19
CA PRO A 145 -25.49 8.60 2.99
C PRO A 145 -24.56 8.18 1.86
N ALA A 146 -25.10 7.89 0.68
CA ALA A 146 -24.33 7.40 -0.45
C ALA A 146 -23.08 8.23 -0.82
N PRO A 147 -23.09 9.57 -0.73
CA PRO A 147 -21.89 10.36 -0.95
C PRO A 147 -20.76 10.04 0.04
N VAL A 148 -21.08 9.69 1.28
CA VAL A 148 -20.09 9.33 2.30
C VAL A 148 -19.46 7.98 1.97
N VAL A 149 -20.27 6.98 1.60
CA VAL A 149 -19.81 5.65 1.18
C VAL A 149 -18.91 5.75 -0.06
N ALA A 150 -19.31 6.55 -1.05
CA ALA A 150 -18.50 6.77 -2.25
C ALA A 150 -17.13 7.36 -1.90
N ARG A 151 -17.08 8.35 -1.00
CA ARG A 151 -15.83 8.97 -0.55
C ARG A 151 -14.95 8.03 0.25
N THR A 152 -15.51 7.20 1.14
CA THR A 152 -14.69 6.23 1.89
C THR A 152 -14.13 5.15 0.99
N LEU A 153 -14.88 4.69 0.00
CA LEU A 153 -14.37 3.80 -1.05
C LEU A 153 -13.28 4.46 -1.90
N GLU A 154 -13.44 5.74 -2.27
CA GLU A 154 -12.41 6.51 -2.98
C GLU A 154 -11.11 6.69 -2.19
N LEU A 155 -11.15 6.64 -0.86
CA LEU A 155 -9.97 6.75 0.00
C LEU A 155 -9.38 5.39 0.39
N SER A 156 -10.10 4.29 0.10
CA SER A 156 -9.68 2.95 0.51
C SER A 156 -8.47 2.49 -0.30
N PRO A 157 -7.35 2.12 0.37
CA PRO A 157 -6.19 1.56 -0.34
C PRO A 157 -6.55 0.25 -1.06
N LEU A 158 -7.51 -0.51 -0.52
CA LEU A 158 -8.03 -1.72 -1.15
C LEU A 158 -8.69 -1.41 -2.48
N ALA A 159 -9.57 -0.40 -2.52
CA ALA A 159 -10.25 0.01 -3.75
C ALA A 159 -9.25 0.46 -4.82
N TRP A 160 -8.22 1.23 -4.43
CA TRP A 160 -7.17 1.66 -5.36
C TRP A 160 -6.42 0.48 -5.98
N VAL A 161 -5.96 -0.45 -5.15
CA VAL A 161 -5.19 -1.63 -5.61
C VAL A 161 -6.05 -2.52 -6.49
N THR A 162 -7.28 -2.83 -6.06
CA THR A 162 -8.15 -3.80 -6.75
C THR A 162 -8.73 -3.26 -8.05
N GLU A 163 -9.19 -2.00 -8.07
CA GLU A 163 -9.67 -1.37 -9.32
C GLU A 163 -8.54 -1.15 -10.32
N SER A 164 -7.34 -0.83 -9.84
CA SER A 164 -6.16 -0.74 -10.71
C SER A 164 -5.77 -2.12 -11.25
N ALA A 165 -5.98 -3.19 -10.49
CA ALA A 165 -5.74 -4.56 -10.97
C ALA A 165 -6.71 -4.99 -12.08
N GLY A 166 -7.74 -4.19 -12.39
CA GLY A 166 -8.85 -4.58 -13.24
C GLY A 166 -9.82 -5.54 -12.55
N ALA A 167 -9.65 -5.75 -11.22
CA ALA A 167 -10.56 -6.54 -10.41
C ALA A 167 -11.81 -5.69 -10.13
N ILE A 168 -12.72 -5.68 -11.10
CA ILE A 168 -13.99 -4.96 -11.01
C ILE A 168 -14.92 -5.63 -9.98
N ASP A 169 -14.63 -6.83 -9.45
CA ASP A 169 -15.69 -7.56 -8.75
C ASP A 169 -15.87 -7.28 -7.26
N TRP A 170 -14.90 -6.69 -6.54
CA TRP A 170 -15.02 -6.64 -5.08
C TRP A 170 -15.96 -5.53 -4.56
N PRO A 171 -15.76 -4.24 -4.91
CA PRO A 171 -16.79 -3.25 -4.61
C PRO A 171 -18.08 -3.51 -5.39
N TRP A 172 -18.04 -4.19 -6.55
CA TRP A 172 -19.11 -4.15 -7.57
C TRP A 172 -19.99 -5.38 -7.68
N GLN A 173 -19.85 -6.34 -6.76
CA GLN A 173 -20.90 -7.32 -6.57
C GLN A 173 -22.16 -6.60 -6.09
N LYS A 174 -23.26 -6.75 -6.85
CA LYS A 174 -24.56 -6.16 -6.52
C LYS A 174 -24.95 -6.42 -5.06
N SER A 175 -24.69 -7.62 -4.55
CA SER A 175 -24.95 -8.01 -3.16
C SER A 175 -24.20 -7.16 -2.12
N HIS A 176 -23.04 -6.62 -2.48
CA HIS A 176 -22.27 -5.74 -1.61
C HIS A 176 -22.90 -4.35 -1.54
N TYR A 177 -23.24 -3.76 -2.68
CA TYR A 177 -23.92 -2.46 -2.76
C TYR A 177 -25.35 -2.49 -2.21
N ASP A 178 -26.09 -3.58 -2.48
CA ASP A 178 -27.43 -3.81 -1.92
C ASP A 178 -27.38 -3.83 -0.39
N ALA A 179 -26.34 -4.44 0.20
CA ALA A 179 -26.13 -4.45 1.66
C ALA A 179 -25.71 -3.08 2.24
N LEU A 180 -25.25 -2.16 1.40
CA LEU A 180 -24.86 -0.80 1.79
C LEU A 180 -25.95 0.23 1.48
N GLY A 181 -27.02 -0.14 0.76
CA GLY A 181 -28.12 0.75 0.41
C GLY A 181 -27.75 1.84 -0.61
N VAL A 182 -26.75 1.61 -1.46
CA VAL A 182 -26.25 2.59 -2.44
C VAL A 182 -26.30 2.01 -3.85
N ASP A 183 -26.70 2.81 -4.85
CA ASP A 183 -26.63 2.39 -6.26
C ASP A 183 -25.17 2.47 -6.77
N ARG A 184 -24.72 1.41 -7.43
CA ARG A 184 -23.38 1.25 -8.02
C ARG A 184 -22.96 2.39 -8.95
N PHE A 185 -23.94 3.12 -9.51
CA PHE A 185 -23.71 4.16 -10.51
C PHE A 185 -23.39 5.55 -9.92
N GLU A 186 -23.52 5.72 -8.60
CA GLU A 186 -23.25 7.02 -7.97
C GLU A 186 -21.74 7.30 -7.78
N ARG A 187 -20.88 6.31 -8.07
CA ARG A 187 -19.43 6.42 -7.97
C ARG A 187 -18.73 6.42 -9.32
N ARG A 188 -17.71 7.26 -9.45
CA ARG A 188 -16.78 7.22 -10.58
C ARG A 188 -15.69 6.18 -10.27
N ALA A 189 -15.75 5.01 -10.90
CA ALA A 189 -14.67 4.02 -10.81
C ALA A 189 -13.32 4.69 -11.09
N PHE A 190 -12.27 4.34 -10.35
CA PHE A 190 -10.93 4.75 -10.76
C PHE A 190 -10.64 4.10 -12.11
N ARG A 191 -10.43 4.92 -13.15
CA ARG A 191 -10.03 4.42 -14.47
C ARG A 191 -8.63 3.81 -14.32
N GLY A 192 -8.59 2.47 -14.24
CA GLY A 192 -7.41 1.65 -13.93
C GLY A 192 -6.06 2.12 -14.50
N PRO A 193 -5.93 2.53 -15.78
CA PRO A 193 -4.62 2.88 -16.31
C PRO A 193 -4.03 4.21 -15.79
N LEU A 194 -4.83 5.11 -15.22
CA LEU A 194 -4.33 6.38 -14.66
C LEU A 194 -4.14 6.33 -13.14
N ALA A 195 -4.89 5.47 -12.45
CA ALA A 195 -4.85 5.35 -11.00
C ALA A 195 -3.47 4.91 -10.48
N GLY A 196 -2.91 3.84 -11.08
CA GLY A 196 -1.57 3.36 -10.77
C GLY A 196 -0.48 4.44 -10.88
N PRO A 197 -0.32 5.10 -12.04
CA PRO A 197 0.73 6.10 -12.21
C PRO A 197 0.58 7.29 -11.27
N VAL A 198 -0.65 7.77 -11.05
CA VAL A 198 -0.92 8.87 -10.14
C VAL A 198 -0.53 8.49 -8.71
N ALA A 199 -0.93 7.30 -8.25
CA ALA A 199 -0.56 6.79 -6.92
C ALA A 199 0.96 6.71 -6.74
N LEU A 200 1.67 6.20 -7.75
CA LEU A 200 3.12 6.10 -7.76
C LEU A 200 3.78 7.48 -7.68
N VAL A 201 3.40 8.40 -8.56
CA VAL A 201 3.95 9.77 -8.60
C VAL A 201 3.71 10.49 -7.29
N VAL A 202 2.50 10.43 -6.75
CA VAL A 202 2.16 11.07 -5.46
C VAL A 202 2.97 10.47 -4.32
N GLY A 203 3.09 9.14 -4.25
CA GLY A 203 3.87 8.47 -3.23
C GLY A 203 5.36 8.79 -3.28
N CYS A 204 5.94 8.78 -4.47
CA CYS A 204 7.33 9.18 -4.70
C CYS A 204 7.57 10.66 -4.40
N ALA A 205 6.65 11.54 -4.80
CA ALA A 205 6.73 12.97 -4.49
C ALA A 205 6.68 13.23 -2.99
N LEU A 206 5.82 12.53 -2.25
CA LEU A 206 5.75 12.63 -0.78
C LEU A 206 7.06 12.17 -0.12
N ALA A 207 7.61 11.03 -0.57
CA ALA A 207 8.90 10.54 -0.08
C ALA A 207 10.05 11.52 -0.35
N TRP A 208 10.08 12.10 -1.56
CA TRP A 208 11.09 13.07 -1.96
C TRP A 208 10.98 14.37 -1.15
N LEU A 209 9.78 14.94 -1.04
CA LEU A 209 9.53 16.14 -0.23
C LEU A 209 9.92 15.91 1.23
N ALA A 210 9.54 14.77 1.81
CA ALA A 210 9.92 14.40 3.16
C ALA A 210 11.44 14.39 3.36
N ALA A 211 12.17 13.76 2.44
CA ALA A 211 13.64 13.71 2.48
C ALA A 211 14.30 15.08 2.22
N ALA A 212 13.66 15.96 1.44
CA ALA A 212 14.14 17.33 1.24
C ALA A 212 13.97 18.18 2.50
N PHE A 213 12.80 18.12 3.15
CA PHE A 213 12.50 18.85 4.38
C PHE A 213 13.37 18.42 5.56
N THR A 214 13.74 17.13 5.67
CA THR A 214 14.64 16.69 6.75
C THR A 214 16.07 17.17 6.52
N ARG A 215 16.55 17.17 5.26
CA ARG A 215 17.89 17.66 4.92
C ARG A 215 18.06 19.15 5.20
N SER A 216 17.05 19.97 4.93
CA SER A 216 17.12 21.41 5.18
C SER A 216 17.14 21.78 6.67
N ARG A 217 16.83 20.85 7.58
CA ARG A 217 16.84 21.07 9.04
C ARG A 217 18.17 20.71 9.70
N GLU A 218 19.08 20.05 8.99
CA GLU A 218 20.41 19.76 9.53
C GLU A 218 21.20 21.08 9.64
N PRO A 219 21.65 21.48 10.84
CA PRO A 219 22.44 22.70 11.01
C PRO A 219 23.67 22.65 10.11
N SER A 220 23.93 23.72 9.37
CA SER A 220 25.15 23.83 8.59
C SER A 220 26.35 23.61 9.52
N PRO A 221 27.32 22.73 9.18
CA PRO A 221 28.48 22.49 10.03
C PRO A 221 29.15 23.83 10.31
N ARG A 222 29.30 24.19 11.59
CA ARG A 222 30.02 25.40 11.97
C ARG A 222 31.41 25.33 11.32
N PRO A 223 31.89 26.41 10.69
CA PRO A 223 33.26 26.44 10.20
C PRO A 223 34.20 26.08 11.36
N ALA A 224 35.12 25.15 11.12
CA ALA A 224 36.12 24.79 12.09
C ALA A 224 36.97 26.04 12.38
N GLU A 225 36.91 26.53 13.62
CA GLU A 225 37.83 27.54 14.15
C GLU A 225 39.19 26.91 14.47
#